data_AF-A0A4Y7IZK7-F1
#
_entry.id   AF-A0A4Y7IZK7-F1
#
_cell.length_a   1.000
_cell.length_b   1.000
_cell.length_c   1.000
_cell.angle_alpha   90.00
_cell.angle_beta   90.00
_cell.angle_gamma   90.00
#
_symmetry.space_group_name_H-M   'P 1'
#
loop_
_entity.id
_entity.type
_entity.pdbx_description
1 polymer ?
#
loop_
_entity_poly.entity_id
_entity_poly.type
_entity_poly.pdbx_seq_one_letter_code
_entity_poly.pdbx_strand_id
1 'polypeptide(L)'
;MEMGGSRSCPFHRCFENWINQQEKDLDELNQVAKEDRRNDEKLQTIAEKNIKQFQEYHERRILLVKEDPASSFSPTWTTPFENSFLWIAGCRPTLAIQLVYTLCGTELEAHLEEFLQGIRRGNLGELSSVQLGLVNELHCKTVKEEEMISNRLEVLQEDIGEQQLASLINTSHDCETNVQVMNKAVDDHAAELASIWEEADRLRLKTVKELIHILTPLQAVDFLVAAKKLYLSMHEWGQTRRDSNPHHFVSNPHES
;
A
#
# COMPACT_ATOMS: atom_id res chain seq x y z
N MET A 1 -22.67 33.76 -6.68
CA MET A 1 -21.35 33.66 -6.05
C MET A 1 -20.98 32.19 -6.11
N GLU A 2 -20.30 31.81 -7.20
CA GLU A 2 -19.88 30.43 -7.44
C GLU A 2 -18.84 30.09 -6.38
N MET A 3 -19.17 29.12 -5.52
CA MET A 3 -18.20 28.51 -4.61
C MET A 3 -17.17 27.82 -5.50
N GLY A 4 -15.98 28.41 -5.59
CA GLY A 4 -14.88 27.89 -6.38
C GLY A 4 -14.64 26.43 -6.00
N GLY A 5 -14.89 25.52 -6.94
CA GLY A 5 -14.55 24.12 -6.79
C GLY A 5 -13.05 24.03 -6.53
N SER A 6 -12.66 23.69 -5.31
CA SER A 6 -11.28 23.35 -4.99
C SER A 6 -10.83 22.32 -6.02
N ARG A 7 -9.83 22.66 -6.84
CA ARG A 7 -9.23 21.71 -7.77
C ARG A 7 -8.60 20.63 -6.91
N SER A 8 -9.30 19.50 -6.77
CA SER A 8 -8.80 18.30 -6.10
C SER A 8 -7.37 17.99 -6.57
N CYS A 9 -6.44 17.84 -5.62
CA CYS A 9 -5.03 17.54 -5.88
C CYS A 9 -4.92 16.29 -6.80
N PRO A 10 -3.97 16.24 -7.76
CA PRO A 10 -3.78 15.07 -8.63
C PRO A 10 -3.71 13.74 -7.88
N PHE A 11 -3.06 13.71 -6.71
CA PHE A 11 -3.03 12.53 -5.84
C PHE A 11 -4.41 12.12 -5.34
N HIS A 12 -5.25 13.08 -4.95
CA HIS A 12 -6.60 12.80 -4.49
C HIS A 12 -7.45 12.17 -5.60
N ARG A 13 -7.44 12.74 -6.80
CA ARG A 13 -8.14 12.14 -7.96
C ARG A 13 -7.60 10.76 -8.31
N CYS A 14 -6.28 10.55 -8.23
CA CYS A 14 -5.67 9.25 -8.48
C CYS A 14 -6.15 8.21 -7.46
N PHE A 15 -6.19 8.59 -6.18
CA PHE A 15 -6.66 7.76 -5.09
C PHE A 15 -8.16 7.45 -5.15
N GLU A 16 -9.01 8.44 -5.40
CA GLU A 16 -10.46 8.24 -5.56
C GLU A 16 -10.77 7.26 -6.72
N ASN A 17 -10.08 7.42 -7.85
CA ASN A 17 -10.20 6.50 -8.97
C ASN A 17 -9.75 5.08 -8.59
N TRP A 18 -8.71 4.96 -7.76
CA TRP A 18 -8.25 3.68 -7.24
C TRP A 18 -9.28 3.01 -6.35
N ILE A 19 -9.86 3.71 -5.37
CA ILE A 19 -10.92 3.19 -4.49
C ILE A 19 -12.11 2.69 -5.31
N ASN A 20 -12.63 3.53 -6.22
CA ASN A 20 -13.74 3.15 -7.10
C ASN A 20 -13.43 1.93 -7.97
N GLN A 21 -12.17 1.76 -8.38
CA GLN A 21 -11.75 0.56 -9.11
C GLN A 21 -11.70 -0.67 -8.21
N GLN A 22 -11.23 -0.53 -6.96
CA GLN A 22 -11.18 -1.63 -5.99
C GLN A 22 -12.56 -2.19 -5.66
N GLU A 23 -13.57 -1.34 -5.53
CA GLU A 23 -14.96 -1.78 -5.32
C GLU A 23 -15.47 -2.63 -6.49
N LYS A 24 -15.30 -2.14 -7.73
CA LYS A 24 -15.72 -2.87 -8.95
C LYS A 24 -14.99 -4.20 -9.10
N ASP A 25 -13.69 -4.20 -8.85
CA ASP A 25 -12.88 -5.41 -8.92
C ASP A 25 -13.29 -6.43 -7.86
N LEU A 26 -13.66 -5.97 -6.66
CA LEU A 26 -14.15 -6.83 -5.58
C LEU A 26 -15.47 -7.50 -5.98
N ASP A 27 -16.40 -6.76 -6.58
CA ASP A 27 -17.66 -7.33 -7.07
C ASP A 27 -17.42 -8.41 -8.13
N GLU A 28 -16.54 -8.13 -9.09
CA GLU A 28 -16.17 -9.08 -10.16
C GLU A 28 -15.48 -10.34 -9.61
N LEU A 29 -14.53 -10.17 -8.67
CA LEU A 29 -13.88 -11.31 -8.00
C LEU A 29 -14.88 -12.17 -7.25
N ASN A 30 -15.82 -11.57 -6.50
CA ASN A 30 -16.85 -12.32 -5.78
C ASN A 30 -17.78 -13.07 -6.75
N GLN A 31 -18.13 -12.46 -7.89
CA GLN A 31 -18.95 -13.10 -8.91
C GLN A 31 -18.25 -14.34 -9.48
N VAL A 32 -16.99 -14.20 -9.93
CA VAL A 32 -16.22 -15.31 -10.49
C VAL A 32 -15.98 -16.40 -9.46
N ALA A 33 -15.65 -16.04 -8.21
CA ALA A 33 -15.46 -17.01 -7.11
C ALA A 33 -16.72 -17.84 -6.81
N LYS A 34 -17.91 -17.29 -7.10
CA LYS A 34 -19.21 -17.96 -6.90
C LYS A 34 -19.64 -18.80 -8.11
N GLU A 35 -19.54 -18.24 -9.31
CA GLU A 35 -20.08 -18.85 -10.54
C GLU A 35 -19.10 -19.81 -11.22
N ASP A 36 -17.81 -19.52 -11.13
CA ASP A 36 -16.74 -20.15 -11.91
C ASP A 36 -15.64 -20.75 -11.02
N ARG A 37 -15.98 -21.13 -9.78
CA ARG A 37 -15.05 -21.64 -8.76
C ARG A 37 -14.16 -22.82 -9.20
N ARG A 38 -14.57 -23.56 -10.23
CA ARG A 38 -13.85 -24.73 -10.77
C ARG A 38 -13.18 -24.45 -12.13
N ASN A 39 -13.22 -23.21 -12.60
CA ASN A 39 -12.66 -22.81 -13.88
C ASN A 39 -11.35 -22.06 -13.64
N ASP A 40 -10.25 -22.81 -13.57
CA ASP A 40 -8.92 -22.29 -13.29
C ASP A 40 -8.48 -21.21 -14.29
N GLU A 41 -8.84 -21.34 -15.58
CA GLU A 41 -8.51 -20.34 -16.61
C GLU A 41 -9.18 -18.99 -16.32
N LYS A 42 -10.47 -18.99 -15.95
CA LYS A 42 -11.19 -17.77 -15.57
C LYS A 42 -10.65 -17.18 -14.28
N LEU A 43 -10.38 -18.01 -13.28
CA LEU A 43 -9.83 -17.59 -11.98
C LEU A 43 -8.44 -16.95 -12.16
N GLN A 44 -7.60 -17.54 -13.00
CA GLN A 44 -6.29 -16.99 -13.33
C GLN A 44 -6.42 -15.67 -14.07
N THR A 45 -7.30 -15.60 -15.07
CA THR A 45 -7.53 -14.37 -15.85
C THR A 45 -7.97 -13.21 -14.96
N ILE A 46 -8.89 -13.44 -14.01
CA ILE A 46 -9.34 -12.38 -13.10
C ILE A 46 -8.25 -11.97 -12.10
N ALA A 47 -7.44 -12.91 -11.63
CA ALA A 47 -6.32 -12.62 -10.74
C ALA A 47 -5.24 -11.76 -11.45
N GLU A 48 -4.88 -12.12 -12.69
CA GLU A 48 -3.93 -11.37 -13.52
C GLU A 48 -4.43 -9.97 -13.83
N LYS A 49 -5.73 -9.82 -14.15
CA LYS A 49 -6.37 -8.50 -14.34
C LYS A 49 -6.20 -7.61 -13.11
N ASN A 50 -6.46 -8.16 -11.92
CA ASN A 50 -6.33 -7.45 -10.66
C ASN A 50 -4.90 -6.99 -10.36
N ILE A 51 -3.92 -7.85 -10.64
CA ILE A 51 -2.50 -7.48 -10.52
C ILE A 51 -2.13 -6.36 -11.49
N LYS A 52 -2.63 -6.41 -12.72
CA LYS A 52 -2.40 -5.37 -13.72
C LYS A 52 -2.97 -4.03 -13.26
N GLN A 53 -4.19 -4.01 -12.73
CA GLN A 53 -4.81 -2.79 -12.18
C GLN A 53 -4.03 -2.23 -10.99
N PHE A 54 -3.54 -3.09 -10.09
CA PHE A 54 -2.67 -2.69 -8.98
C PHE A 54 -1.37 -2.06 -9.51
N GLN A 55 -0.74 -2.67 -10.51
CA GLN A 55 0.46 -2.14 -11.17
C GLN A 55 0.19 -0.76 -11.81
N GLU A 56 -0.88 -0.62 -12.59
CA GLU A 56 -1.24 0.64 -13.26
C GLU A 56 -1.45 1.78 -12.25
N TYR A 57 -2.01 1.49 -11.07
CA TYR A 57 -2.15 2.48 -10.00
C TYR A 57 -0.81 2.94 -9.44
N HIS A 58 0.11 2.00 -9.18
CA HIS A 58 1.46 2.33 -8.66
C HIS A 58 2.25 3.14 -9.68
N GLU A 59 2.18 2.77 -10.97
CA GLU A 59 2.82 3.51 -12.05
C GLU A 59 2.32 4.96 -12.15
N ARG A 60 1.00 5.18 -12.08
CA ARG A 60 0.42 6.53 -12.06
C ARG A 60 0.86 7.33 -10.85
N ARG A 61 0.89 6.70 -9.68
CA ARG A 61 1.28 7.37 -8.43
C ARG A 61 2.76 7.77 -8.42
N ILE A 62 3.66 6.92 -8.93
CA ILE A 62 5.09 7.24 -9.05
C ILE A 62 5.34 8.47 -9.94
N LEU A 63 4.56 8.65 -11.02
CA LEU A 63 4.66 9.86 -11.84
C LEU A 63 4.34 11.12 -11.03
N LEU A 64 3.29 11.07 -10.19
CA LEU A 64 2.93 12.19 -9.31
C LEU A 64 3.99 12.44 -8.24
N VAL A 65 4.58 11.38 -7.68
CA VAL A 65 5.67 11.50 -6.69
C VAL A 65 6.88 12.19 -7.30
N LYS A 66 7.20 11.93 -8.57
CA LYS A 66 8.33 12.58 -9.26
C LYS A 66 8.08 14.07 -9.55
N GLU A 67 6.82 14.48 -9.65
CA GLU A 67 6.44 15.90 -9.81
C GLU A 67 6.47 16.66 -8.48
N ASP A 68 6.09 16.02 -7.38
CA ASP A 68 6.05 16.63 -6.04
C ASP A 68 6.35 15.59 -4.93
N PRO A 69 7.63 15.25 -4.68
CA PRO A 69 7.97 14.23 -3.70
C PRO A 69 7.61 14.62 -2.28
N ALA A 70 7.72 15.91 -1.94
CA ALA A 70 7.51 16.41 -0.58
C ALA A 70 6.04 16.28 -0.14
N SER A 71 5.08 16.70 -0.99
CA SER A 71 3.65 16.54 -0.69
C SER A 71 3.21 15.08 -0.62
N SER A 72 4.00 14.18 -1.22
CA SER A 72 3.66 12.76 -1.27
C SER A 72 3.74 12.11 0.13
N PHE A 73 4.70 12.51 0.97
CA PHE A 73 4.91 11.93 2.31
C PHE A 73 4.01 12.52 3.40
N SER A 74 3.18 13.51 3.06
CA SER A 74 2.12 14.03 3.92
C SER A 74 0.76 13.90 3.22
N PRO A 75 0.24 12.66 3.08
CA PRO A 75 -0.94 12.41 2.27
C PRO A 75 -2.18 13.09 2.87
N THR A 76 -2.71 14.06 2.13
CA THR A 76 -3.94 14.79 2.47
C THR A 76 -5.20 14.15 1.87
N TRP A 77 -5.03 13.16 1.00
CA TRP A 77 -6.12 12.47 0.32
C TRP A 77 -6.70 11.29 1.12
N THR A 78 -6.01 10.86 2.18
CA THR A 78 -6.44 9.82 3.13
C THR A 78 -6.69 10.44 4.50
N THR A 79 -7.45 9.74 5.35
CA THR A 79 -7.71 10.20 6.71
C THR A 79 -6.50 9.98 7.63
N PRO A 80 -6.36 10.72 8.75
CA PRO A 80 -5.29 10.48 9.72
C PRO A 80 -5.28 9.05 10.29
N PHE A 81 -6.47 8.43 10.39
CA PHE A 81 -6.58 7.02 10.74
C PHE A 81 -5.91 6.12 9.70
N GLU A 82 -6.23 6.28 8.41
CA GLU A 82 -5.58 5.54 7.33
C GLU A 82 -4.08 5.81 7.29
N ASN A 83 -3.67 7.07 7.47
CA ASN A 83 -2.26 7.48 7.49
C ASN A 83 -1.46 6.77 8.59
N SER A 84 -2.09 6.48 9.74
CA SER A 84 -1.41 5.82 10.86
C SER A 84 -0.99 4.36 10.58
N PHE A 85 -1.51 3.74 9.51
CA PHE A 85 -1.13 2.37 9.10
C PHE A 85 -0.19 2.34 7.89
N LEU A 86 0.22 3.50 7.37
CA LEU A 86 1.10 3.55 6.22
C LEU A 86 2.55 3.25 6.64
N TRP A 87 3.19 2.33 5.94
CA TRP A 87 4.62 2.15 5.91
C TRP A 87 5.11 2.67 4.56
N ILE A 88 5.66 3.87 4.46
CA ILE A 88 6.13 4.46 3.18
C ILE A 88 4.99 4.46 2.14
N ALA A 89 4.03 5.35 2.35
CA ALA A 89 2.93 5.68 1.44
C ALA A 89 1.96 4.56 1.01
N GLY A 90 2.03 3.42 1.67
CA GLY A 90 1.11 2.31 1.47
C GLY A 90 1.22 1.32 2.63
N CYS A 91 0.51 0.20 2.53
CA CYS A 91 0.63 -0.86 3.53
C CYS A 91 2.03 -1.49 3.52
N ARG A 92 2.44 -2.07 4.65
CA ARG A 92 3.68 -2.85 4.73
C ARG A 92 3.50 -4.19 3.99
N PRO A 93 4.36 -4.55 3.01
CA PRO A 93 4.23 -5.77 2.18
C PRO A 93 3.97 -7.08 2.95
N THR A 94 4.61 -7.26 4.10
CA THR A 94 4.44 -8.40 5.01
C THR A 94 2.97 -8.59 5.45
N LEU A 95 2.15 -7.53 5.50
CA LEU A 95 0.72 -7.64 5.82
C LEU A 95 -0.05 -8.51 4.83
N ALA A 96 0.34 -8.52 3.54
CA ALA A 96 -0.27 -9.39 2.55
C ALA A 96 0.02 -10.88 2.85
N ILE A 97 1.23 -11.18 3.32
CA ILE A 97 1.66 -12.53 3.69
C ILE A 97 0.96 -12.97 4.99
N GLN A 98 0.90 -12.08 5.98
CA GLN A 98 0.16 -12.31 7.22
C GLN A 98 -1.32 -12.58 6.96
N LEU A 99 -1.94 -11.87 6.02
CA LEU A 99 -3.30 -12.12 5.60
C LEU A 99 -3.47 -13.56 5.07
N VAL A 100 -2.53 -14.08 4.28
CA VAL A 100 -2.57 -15.48 3.81
C VAL A 100 -2.53 -16.46 5.00
N TYR A 101 -1.66 -16.25 5.98
CA TYR A 101 -1.62 -17.09 7.18
C TYR A 101 -2.92 -17.02 7.99
N THR A 102 -3.47 -15.82 8.18
CA THR A 102 -4.74 -15.62 8.89
C THR A 102 -5.90 -16.31 8.18
N LEU A 103 -6.01 -16.15 6.86
CA LEU A 103 -7.05 -16.81 6.06
C LEU A 103 -6.89 -18.32 6.07
N CYS A 104 -5.66 -18.83 5.97
CA CYS A 104 -5.40 -20.27 6.07
C CYS A 104 -5.88 -20.85 7.41
N GLY A 105 -5.55 -20.19 8.53
CA GLY A 105 -5.99 -20.64 9.85
C GLY A 105 -7.50 -20.58 10.03
N THR A 106 -8.09 -19.43 9.70
CA THR A 106 -9.54 -19.18 9.89
C THR A 106 -10.42 -20.05 9.00
N GLU A 107 -10.07 -20.23 7.72
CA GLU A 107 -10.81 -21.08 6.79
C GLU A 107 -10.69 -22.56 7.15
N LEU A 108 -9.52 -23.01 7.60
CA LEU A 108 -9.32 -24.38 8.07
C LEU A 108 -10.12 -24.66 9.34
N GLU A 109 -10.11 -23.73 10.30
CA GLU A 109 -10.88 -23.85 11.54
C GLU A 109 -12.39 -23.91 11.27
N ALA A 110 -12.90 -23.02 10.41
CA ALA A 110 -14.31 -22.96 10.05
C ALA A 110 -14.82 -24.23 9.35
N HIS A 111 -13.95 -24.97 8.65
CA HIS A 111 -14.31 -26.17 7.89
C HIS A 111 -13.60 -27.44 8.39
N LEU A 112 -13.14 -27.45 9.64
CA LEU A 112 -12.30 -28.52 10.17
C LEU A 112 -12.99 -29.89 10.15
N GLU A 113 -14.28 -29.95 10.50
CA GLU A 113 -15.05 -31.21 10.49
C GLU A 113 -15.15 -31.80 9.07
N GLU A 114 -15.46 -30.96 8.09
CA GLU A 114 -15.53 -31.36 6.69
C GLU A 114 -14.17 -31.83 6.18
N PHE A 115 -13.10 -31.09 6.52
CA PHE A 115 -11.73 -31.44 6.18
C PHE A 115 -11.33 -32.81 6.75
N LEU A 116 -11.68 -33.10 8.01
CA LEU A 116 -11.42 -34.39 8.67
C LEU A 116 -12.25 -35.54 8.07
N GLN A 117 -13.43 -35.23 7.52
CA GLN A 117 -14.25 -36.16 6.73
C GLN A 117 -13.72 -36.36 5.30
N GLY A 118 -12.62 -35.68 4.93
CA GLY A 118 -12.00 -35.79 3.62
C GLY A 118 -12.63 -34.92 2.53
N ILE A 119 -13.55 -34.01 2.89
CA ILE A 119 -14.09 -33.01 1.98
C ILE A 119 -12.99 -31.99 1.70
N ARG A 120 -12.71 -31.75 0.41
CA ARG A 120 -11.69 -30.79 -0.05
C ARG A 120 -12.35 -29.65 -0.80
N ARG A 121 -12.24 -28.43 -0.28
CA ARG A 121 -12.78 -27.19 -0.84
C ARG A 121 -11.79 -26.46 -1.75
N GLY A 122 -10.49 -26.78 -1.64
CA GLY A 122 -9.42 -26.14 -2.40
C GLY A 122 -9.25 -24.65 -2.12
N ASN A 123 -9.84 -24.12 -1.05
CA ASN A 123 -9.71 -22.73 -0.62
C ASN A 123 -8.38 -22.50 0.12
N LEU A 124 -8.21 -21.30 0.66
CA LEU A 124 -7.04 -20.95 1.47
C LEU A 124 -6.88 -21.79 2.75
N GLY A 125 -7.93 -22.46 3.24
CA GLY A 125 -7.82 -23.39 4.38
C GLY A 125 -7.02 -24.67 4.06
N GLU A 126 -6.72 -24.91 2.78
CA GLU A 126 -6.07 -26.13 2.29
C GLU A 126 -4.71 -25.85 1.64
N LEU A 127 -3.93 -24.89 2.17
CA LEU A 127 -2.55 -24.67 1.72
C LEU A 127 -1.70 -25.94 1.91
N SER A 128 -1.05 -26.38 0.84
CA SER A 128 -0.11 -27.50 0.91
C SER A 128 1.15 -27.14 1.71
N SER A 129 1.86 -28.17 2.20
CA SER A 129 3.16 -27.97 2.88
C SER A 129 4.19 -27.28 1.99
N VAL A 130 4.17 -27.54 0.68
CA VAL A 130 5.02 -26.88 -0.31
C VAL A 130 4.67 -25.39 -0.40
N GLN A 131 3.38 -25.05 -0.50
CA GLN A 131 2.95 -23.65 -0.54
C GLN A 131 3.31 -22.92 0.75
N LEU A 132 3.09 -23.51 1.93
CA LEU A 132 3.49 -22.92 3.20
C LEU A 132 5.00 -22.66 3.28
N GLY A 133 5.82 -23.60 2.79
CA GLY A 133 7.27 -23.41 2.69
C GLY A 133 7.66 -22.23 1.81
N LEU A 134 7.04 -22.11 0.63
CA LEU A 134 7.28 -21.01 -0.31
C LEU A 134 6.79 -19.66 0.23
N VAL A 135 5.62 -19.60 0.87
CA VAL A 135 5.11 -18.39 1.52
C VAL A 135 6.04 -17.95 2.64
N ASN A 136 6.57 -18.90 3.43
CA ASN A 136 7.55 -18.58 4.48
C ASN A 136 8.88 -18.07 3.92
N GLU A 137 9.37 -18.64 2.83
CA GLU A 137 10.56 -18.13 2.15
C GLU A 137 10.33 -16.70 1.63
N LEU A 138 9.18 -16.44 1.02
CA LEU A 138 8.77 -15.10 0.57
C LEU A 138 8.68 -14.13 1.75
N HIS A 139 8.17 -14.57 2.90
CA HIS A 139 8.11 -13.76 4.11
C HIS A 139 9.50 -13.32 4.57
N CYS A 140 10.44 -14.26 4.71
CA CYS A 140 11.81 -13.97 5.09
C CYS A 140 12.51 -12.99 4.12
N LYS A 141 12.28 -13.14 2.81
CA LYS A 141 12.82 -12.23 1.79
C LYS A 141 12.19 -10.84 1.89
N THR A 142 10.87 -10.78 2.01
CA THR A 142 10.11 -9.53 2.09
C THR A 142 10.53 -8.71 3.32
N VAL A 143 10.65 -9.34 4.49
CA VAL A 143 11.12 -8.67 5.73
C VAL A 143 12.49 -8.04 5.54
N LYS A 144 13.44 -8.76 4.91
CA LYS A 144 14.78 -8.21 4.64
C LYS A 144 14.74 -7.01 3.71
N GLU A 145 13.94 -7.04 2.65
CA GLU A 145 13.78 -5.89 1.75
C GLU A 145 13.07 -4.72 2.45
N GLU A 146 12.06 -4.98 3.28
CA GLU A 146 11.42 -3.94 4.11
C GLU A 146 12.40 -3.27 5.06
N GLU A 147 13.25 -4.03 5.74
CA GLU A 147 14.28 -3.52 6.64
C GLU A 147 15.30 -2.66 5.88
N MET A 148 15.75 -3.12 4.71
CA MET A 148 16.67 -2.34 3.86
C MET A 148 16.06 -1.00 3.43
N ILE A 149 14.80 -0.98 3.00
CA ILE A 149 14.11 0.25 2.59
C ILE A 149 13.87 1.17 3.79
N SER A 150 13.47 0.62 4.94
CA SER A 150 13.22 1.41 6.16
C SER A 150 14.51 2.06 6.67
N ASN A 151 15.61 1.31 6.74
CA ASN A 151 16.92 1.83 7.16
C ASN A 151 17.40 2.96 6.21
N ARG A 152 17.15 2.85 4.91
CA ARG A 152 17.48 3.93 3.96
C ARG A 152 16.71 5.20 4.23
N LEU A 153 15.41 5.09 4.54
CA LEU A 153 14.59 6.25 4.92
C LEU A 153 15.09 6.88 6.22
N GLU A 154 15.46 6.07 7.20
CA GLU A 154 16.02 6.54 8.48
C GLU A 154 17.32 7.32 8.27
N VAL A 155 18.28 6.77 7.50
CA VAL A 155 19.54 7.46 7.17
C VAL A 155 19.28 8.76 6.42
N LEU A 156 18.37 8.75 5.45
CA LEU A 156 18.03 9.96 4.68
C LEU A 156 17.43 11.08 5.56
N GLN A 157 16.66 10.70 6.59
CA GLN A 157 16.09 11.64 7.56
C GLN A 157 17.16 12.22 8.49
N GLU A 158 18.14 11.41 8.89
CA GLU A 158 19.29 11.86 9.69
C GLU A 158 20.16 12.83 8.89
N ASP A 159 20.52 12.47 7.65
CA ASP A 159 21.41 13.24 6.77
C ASP A 159 20.91 14.67 6.52
N ILE A 160 19.62 14.86 6.22
CA ILE A 160 19.07 16.21 5.99
C ILE A 160 19.07 17.05 7.27
N GLY A 161 18.84 16.42 8.42
CA GLY A 161 18.91 17.07 9.72
C GLY A 161 20.33 17.53 10.03
N GLU A 162 21.33 16.67 9.83
CA GLU A 162 22.74 17.01 10.02
C GLU A 162 23.19 18.17 9.13
N GLN A 163 22.76 18.19 7.86
CA GLN A 163 23.05 19.28 6.93
C GLN A 163 22.46 20.61 7.41
N GLN A 164 21.23 20.59 7.93
CA GLN A 164 20.61 21.78 8.53
C GLN A 164 21.38 22.26 9.75
N LEU A 165 21.78 21.37 10.67
CA LEU A 165 22.62 21.72 11.82
C LEU A 165 23.97 22.31 11.40
N ALA A 166 24.65 21.72 10.42
CA ALA A 166 25.93 22.19 9.91
C ALA A 166 25.83 23.61 9.31
N SER A 167 24.71 23.92 8.64
CA SER A 167 24.46 25.25 8.07
C SER A 167 24.35 26.36 9.13
N LEU A 168 23.86 26.04 10.34
CA LEU A 168 23.77 26.99 11.45
C LEU A 168 25.14 27.33 12.06
N ILE A 169 26.09 26.39 12.00
CA ILE A 169 27.45 26.56 12.54
C ILE A 169 28.34 27.32 11.55
N ASN A 170 28.16 27.06 10.25
CA ASN A 170 28.93 27.69 9.18
C ASN A 170 28.31 29.03 8.76
N THR A 171 28.26 30.00 9.67
CA THR A 171 27.85 31.39 9.37
C THR A 171 28.91 32.12 8.54
N SER A 172 29.08 31.75 7.28
CA SER A 172 29.73 32.61 6.29
C SER A 172 28.76 33.76 5.94
N HIS A 173 29.28 34.97 5.74
CA HIS A 173 28.49 36.19 5.52
C HIS A 173 27.77 36.27 4.15
N ASP A 174 27.81 35.21 3.35
CA ASP A 174 27.23 35.19 2.01
C ASP A 174 25.92 34.40 1.98
N CYS A 175 24.83 35.11 2.26
CA CYS A 175 23.48 34.57 2.39
C CYS A 175 23.00 33.84 1.13
N GLU A 176 23.38 34.33 -0.06
CA GLU A 176 22.89 33.81 -1.33
C GLU A 176 23.46 32.41 -1.65
N THR A 177 24.75 32.19 -1.38
CA THR A 177 25.41 30.88 -1.51
C THR A 177 24.81 29.85 -0.54
N ASN A 178 24.50 30.24 0.70
CA ASN A 178 23.90 29.35 1.69
C ASN A 178 22.47 28.91 1.30
N VAL A 179 21.67 29.81 0.73
CA VAL A 179 20.33 29.48 0.22
C VAL A 179 20.40 28.49 -0.95
N GLN A 180 21.34 28.66 -1.89
CA GLN A 180 21.50 27.74 -3.02
C GLN A 180 21.91 26.33 -2.57
N VAL A 181 22.84 26.22 -1.61
CA VAL A 181 23.27 24.92 -1.05
C VAL A 181 22.10 24.22 -0.34
N MET A 182 21.31 24.97 0.44
CA MET A 182 20.14 24.42 1.13
C MET A 182 19.05 23.94 0.15
N ASN A 183 18.75 24.73 -0.88
CA ASN A 183 17.77 24.33 -1.90
C ASN A 183 18.19 23.05 -2.61
N LYS A 184 19.48 22.94 -2.98
CA LYS A 184 20.00 21.71 -3.57
C LYS A 184 19.88 20.51 -2.63
N ALA A 185 20.21 20.68 -1.36
CA ALA A 185 20.07 19.61 -0.36
C ALA A 185 18.61 19.13 -0.22
N VAL A 186 17.66 20.06 -0.25
CA VAL A 186 16.22 19.74 -0.23
C VAL A 186 15.80 19.00 -1.51
N ASP A 187 16.26 19.44 -2.68
CA ASP A 187 15.97 18.79 -3.96
C ASP A 187 16.56 17.37 -4.02
N ASP A 188 17.80 17.19 -3.58
CA ASP A 188 18.47 15.88 -3.50
C ASP A 188 17.73 14.95 -2.52
N HIS A 189 17.29 15.47 -1.36
CA HIS A 189 16.48 14.73 -0.39
C HIS A 189 15.12 14.31 -0.96
N ALA A 190 14.44 15.22 -1.67
CA ALA A 190 13.16 14.94 -2.32
C ALA A 190 13.30 13.86 -3.41
N ALA A 191 14.38 13.88 -4.20
CA ALA A 191 14.64 12.86 -5.21
C ALA A 191 14.89 11.48 -4.59
N GLU A 192 15.66 11.39 -3.49
CA GLU A 192 15.90 10.13 -2.78
C GLU A 192 14.62 9.59 -2.12
N LEU A 193 13.80 10.47 -1.53
CA LEU A 193 12.47 10.13 -1.02
C LEU A 193 11.58 9.50 -2.11
N ALA A 194 11.56 10.07 -3.31
CA ALA A 194 10.82 9.51 -4.45
C ALA A 194 11.35 8.12 -4.84
N SER A 195 12.67 7.90 -4.79
CA SER A 195 13.29 6.60 -5.07
C SER A 195 12.88 5.55 -4.03
N ILE A 196 12.94 5.89 -2.74
CA ILE A 196 12.51 5.01 -1.63
C ILE A 196 11.04 4.61 -1.78
N TRP A 197 10.18 5.57 -2.16
CA TRP A 197 8.78 5.28 -2.44
C TRP A 197 8.62 4.28 -3.58
N GLU A 198 9.27 4.53 -4.72
CA GLU A 198 9.21 3.65 -5.89
C GLU A 198 9.65 2.22 -5.54
N GLU A 199 10.67 2.07 -4.69
CA GLU A 199 11.11 0.77 -4.19
C GLU A 199 10.10 0.08 -3.26
N ALA A 200 9.48 0.83 -2.35
CA ALA A 200 8.42 0.30 -1.49
C ALA A 200 7.21 -0.19 -2.33
N ASP A 201 6.82 0.58 -3.33
CA ASP A 201 5.75 0.26 -4.28
C ASP A 201 6.08 -0.97 -5.13
N ARG A 202 7.32 -1.07 -5.60
CA ARG A 202 7.83 -2.25 -6.30
C ARG A 202 7.81 -3.48 -5.41
N LEU A 203 8.20 -3.37 -4.13
CA LEU A 203 8.18 -4.48 -3.19
C LEU A 203 6.75 -4.97 -2.94
N ARG A 204 5.78 -4.07 -2.73
CA ARG A 204 4.35 -4.43 -2.62
C ARG A 204 3.87 -5.24 -3.81
N LEU A 205 4.11 -4.74 -5.02
CA LEU A 205 3.69 -5.40 -6.25
C LEU A 205 4.35 -6.76 -6.42
N LYS A 206 5.65 -6.86 -6.13
CA LYS A 206 6.42 -8.10 -6.18
C LYS A 206 5.84 -9.13 -5.20
N THR A 207 5.61 -8.75 -3.94
CA THR A 207 5.08 -9.66 -2.92
C THR A 207 3.70 -10.21 -3.30
N VAL A 208 2.78 -9.37 -3.78
CA VAL A 208 1.44 -9.84 -4.21
C VAL A 208 1.55 -10.75 -5.43
N LYS A 209 2.41 -10.43 -6.41
CA LYS A 209 2.65 -11.28 -7.59
C LYS A 209 3.21 -12.65 -7.19
N GLU A 210 4.20 -12.69 -6.30
CA GLU A 210 4.79 -13.96 -5.83
C GLU A 210 3.78 -14.79 -5.03
N LEU A 211 2.95 -14.16 -4.18
CA LEU A 211 1.86 -14.87 -3.49
C LEU A 211 0.89 -15.52 -4.49
N ILE A 212 0.41 -14.78 -5.48
CA ILE A 212 -0.53 -15.33 -6.48
C ILE A 212 0.11 -16.46 -7.29
N HIS A 213 1.42 -16.42 -7.52
CA HIS A 213 2.14 -17.49 -8.21
C HIS A 213 2.30 -18.76 -7.35
N ILE A 214 2.42 -18.60 -6.02
CA ILE A 214 2.49 -19.73 -5.08
C ILE A 214 1.11 -20.38 -4.88
N LEU A 215 0.04 -19.57 -4.87
CA LEU A 215 -1.32 -20.01 -4.62
C LEU A 215 -1.93 -20.68 -5.87
N THR A 216 -2.91 -21.57 -5.67
CA THR A 216 -3.76 -22.03 -6.79
C THR A 216 -4.66 -20.87 -7.28
N PRO A 217 -5.21 -20.91 -8.51
CA PRO A 217 -6.06 -19.84 -9.01
C PRO A 217 -7.22 -19.47 -8.07
N LEU A 218 -7.86 -20.49 -7.47
CA LEU A 218 -8.92 -20.28 -6.50
C LEU A 218 -8.43 -19.61 -5.21
N GLN A 219 -7.32 -20.09 -4.65
CA GLN A 219 -6.71 -19.50 -3.45
C GLN A 219 -6.25 -18.05 -3.69
N ALA A 220 -5.71 -17.77 -4.88
CA ALA A 220 -5.32 -16.42 -5.28
C ALA A 220 -6.53 -15.47 -5.34
N VAL A 221 -7.65 -15.93 -5.90
CA VAL A 221 -8.90 -15.16 -5.92
C VAL A 221 -9.44 -14.95 -4.51
N ASP A 222 -9.50 -15.99 -3.67
CA ASP A 222 -9.93 -15.88 -2.26
C ASP A 222 -9.05 -14.84 -1.51
N PHE A 223 -7.73 -14.86 -1.74
CA PHE A 223 -6.78 -13.91 -1.16
C PHE A 223 -7.04 -12.48 -1.65
N LEU A 224 -7.21 -12.27 -2.96
CA LEU A 224 -7.48 -10.95 -3.53
C LEU A 224 -8.80 -10.35 -3.03
N VAL A 225 -9.85 -11.17 -2.88
CA VAL A 225 -11.13 -10.76 -2.28
C VAL A 225 -10.91 -10.27 -0.85
N ALA A 226 -10.21 -11.06 -0.03
CA ALA A 226 -9.95 -10.69 1.35
C ALA A 226 -9.08 -9.42 1.48
N ALA A 227 -8.05 -9.30 0.64
CA ALA A 227 -7.17 -8.13 0.63
C ALA A 227 -7.93 -6.84 0.29
N LYS A 228 -8.80 -6.88 -0.72
CA LYS A 228 -9.65 -5.74 -1.10
C LYS A 228 -10.67 -5.41 -0.02
N LYS A 229 -11.34 -6.41 0.56
CA LYS A 229 -12.28 -6.20 1.68
C LYS A 229 -11.61 -5.51 2.86
N LEU A 230 -10.42 -5.96 3.24
CA LEU A 230 -9.64 -5.34 4.32
C LEU A 230 -9.34 -3.87 4.00
N TYR A 231 -8.81 -3.60 2.81
CA TYR A 231 -8.44 -2.25 2.40
C TYR A 231 -9.64 -1.29 2.31
N LEU A 232 -10.74 -1.71 1.68
CA LEU A 232 -11.96 -0.93 1.56
C LEU A 232 -12.61 -0.69 2.93
N SER A 233 -12.63 -1.69 3.81
CA SER A 233 -13.15 -1.53 5.18
C SER A 233 -12.34 -0.51 5.97
N MET A 234 -11.01 -0.52 5.86
CA MET A 234 -10.15 0.47 6.50
C MET A 234 -10.45 1.90 5.99
N HIS A 235 -10.67 2.03 4.69
CA HIS A 235 -11.04 3.30 4.06
C HIS A 235 -12.39 3.82 4.57
N GLU A 236 -13.43 2.99 4.53
CA GLU A 236 -14.78 3.32 5.03
C GLU A 236 -14.77 3.71 6.51
N TRP A 237 -14.00 2.99 7.34
CA TRP A 237 -13.85 3.31 8.76
C TRP A 237 -13.15 4.64 8.98
N GLY A 238 -12.12 4.93 8.19
CA GLY A 238 -11.43 6.21 8.20
C GLY A 238 -12.38 7.38 7.90
N GLN A 239 -13.14 7.25 6.81
CA GLN A 239 -14.15 8.24 6.41
C GLN A 239 -15.21 8.45 7.50
N THR A 240 -15.81 7.37 7.99
CA THR A 240 -16.86 7.41 9.03
C THR A 240 -16.38 8.13 10.29
N ARG A 241 -15.12 7.91 10.70
CA ARG A 241 -14.53 8.58 11.87
C ARG A 241 -14.29 10.07 11.64
N ARG A 242 -13.82 10.45 10.46
CA ARG A 242 -13.65 11.86 10.09
C ARG A 242 -14.99 12.60 10.16
N ASP A 243 -16.03 12.00 9.59
CA ASP A 243 -17.35 12.60 9.49
C ASP A 243 -18.07 12.65 10.86
N SER A 244 -17.80 11.69 11.74
CA SER A 244 -18.36 11.64 13.10
C SER A 244 -17.68 12.59 14.08
N ASN A 245 -16.42 12.99 13.86
CA ASN A 245 -15.65 13.86 14.74
C ASN A 245 -14.89 14.97 13.97
N PRO A 246 -15.61 15.90 13.30
CA PRO A 246 -14.98 16.92 12.44
C PRO A 246 -14.05 17.88 13.20
N HIS A 247 -14.32 18.13 14.50
CA HIS A 247 -13.54 19.05 15.33
C HIS A 247 -12.20 18.50 15.81
N HIS A 248 -11.92 17.20 15.64
CA HIS A 248 -10.67 16.59 16.10
C HIS A 248 -9.57 16.62 15.02
N PHE A 249 -9.93 16.92 13.77
CA PHE A 249 -9.05 16.88 12.60
C PHE A 249 -8.89 18.23 11.91
N VAL A 250 -9.63 19.27 12.34
CA VAL A 250 -9.44 20.66 11.90
C VAL A 250 -8.88 21.46 13.06
N SER A 251 -7.57 21.69 13.03
CA SER A 251 -6.93 22.89 13.57
C SER A 251 -5.56 22.97 12.91
N ASN A 252 -5.52 23.51 11.69
CA ASN A 252 -4.30 24.13 11.20
C ASN A 252 -4.16 25.45 11.98
N PRO A 253 -3.16 25.66 12.84
CA PRO A 253 -3.09 26.84 13.71
C PRO A 253 -2.85 28.17 12.95
N HIS A 254 -2.74 28.12 11.62
CA HIS A 254 -2.37 29.24 10.76
C HIS A 254 -3.53 29.83 9.94
N GLU A 255 -4.76 29.37 10.17
CA GLU A 255 -5.95 30.06 9.66
C GLU A 255 -6.62 30.83 10.80
N SER A 256 -6.06 31.99 11.15
CA SER A 256 -6.65 33.02 12.01
C SER A 256 -6.15 34.39 11.61
#